data_AF-K1RBG4-F1
#
_entry.id   AF-K1RBG4-F1
#
_cell.length_a   1.000
_cell.length_b   1.000
_cell.length_c   1.000
_cell.angle_alpha   90.00
_cell.angle_beta   90.00
_cell.angle_gamma   90.00
#
_symmetry.space_group_name_H-M   'P 1'
#
loop_
_entity.id
_entity.type
_entity.pdbx_description
1 polymer ?
#
loop_
_entity_poly.entity_id
_entity_poly.type
_entity_poly.pdbx_seq_one_letter_code
_entity_poly.pdbx_strand_id
1 'polypeptide(L)'
;MAAGKEKQVSFTTEETTTCPICFESFLTPRILPCSHTFCHNCLSSYIISTCKTKESPVGFPCPLCKSFVPAPSFSIELENWSDLIPINKSVQFLIEKGDKLCDACQREDEEIVANIWCESCSESLCAMCAKYHRKNAASRNHTLVPIADFSKISCGKESMKSTPVVCKDHNKLIDYFCVEHEELCCTKCVCTKHRTCTQVDDIEEAAESLRKSEKIKTLSEELFQFEGSLVKAKSNGADTIKYIDDTSDQIKKESTELRDKIVNHVNALLEDHLSELAHTAKEHRGIVASIVDAVSDRQLLVAQYLHSLEDTEKLPASVLVNEYLKIKKQFACVSKSGFSQIRVQLQSTVSKDLTGILYLKTFTDLKTRMKSIPLWGIDLTSANMKLICELPGSTDNITGGCFLENGDIVLVDNDSSHLLHYSNAVLIHTADLIMEPHDAVCQNNSLLISLNPAFFENEKSSIRQFNLDKFEKNKDEFLTEASVYSMAISGGFIYVACSDVIIKFDQEGNTVQRYPVDMYTYSVATNNSNEIISSSCSTQNVTVMSSCGEKMYTYSTKKLKYPHGLDVNFTGNIFVAGRDSRNIHVLTHKAELLKIFAIESRPTCIKFKENSNVCFVGSCKKTTKVYEFQEVM
;
A
#
# COMPACT_ATOMS: atom_id res chain seq x y z
N MET A 1 59.48 -17.51 -18.41
CA MET A 1 59.68 -16.40 -19.37
C MET A 1 58.42 -16.26 -20.21
N ALA A 2 57.62 -15.23 -19.93
CA ALA A 2 56.65 -14.66 -20.86
C ALA A 2 56.35 -13.26 -20.34
N ALA A 3 57.12 -12.29 -20.83
CA ALA A 3 56.93 -10.88 -20.55
C ALA A 3 55.66 -10.41 -21.26
N GLY A 4 54.58 -10.18 -20.50
CA GLY A 4 53.39 -9.49 -21.00
C GLY A 4 53.66 -8.00 -21.03
N LYS A 5 53.85 -7.44 -22.23
CA LYS A 5 54.01 -6.00 -22.46
C LYS A 5 52.79 -5.24 -21.92
N GLU A 6 53.02 -4.34 -20.97
CA GLU A 6 52.08 -3.28 -20.62
C GLU A 6 51.80 -2.44 -21.87
N LYS A 7 50.55 -2.46 -22.36
CA LYS A 7 50.07 -1.49 -23.34
C LYS A 7 49.86 -0.16 -22.61
N GLN A 8 50.78 0.78 -22.77
CA GLN A 8 50.48 2.19 -22.58
C GLN A 8 49.37 2.57 -23.56
N VAL A 9 48.17 2.80 -23.02
CA VAL A 9 47.05 3.40 -23.76
C VAL A 9 47.32 4.90 -23.79
N SER A 10 47.70 5.41 -24.97
CA SER A 10 47.77 6.84 -25.23
C SER A 10 46.35 7.38 -25.44
N PHE A 11 45.82 8.09 -24.45
CA PHE A 11 44.56 8.82 -24.55
C PHE A 11 44.72 10.04 -25.45
N THR A 12 43.86 10.19 -26.46
CA THR A 12 43.76 11.41 -27.28
C THR A 12 42.97 12.48 -26.53
N THR A 13 43.24 13.75 -26.81
CA THR A 13 42.60 14.96 -26.22
C THR A 13 41.07 15.03 -26.34
N GLU A 14 40.47 14.16 -27.16
CA GLU A 14 39.02 14.10 -27.39
C GLU A 14 38.27 13.39 -26.24
N GLU A 15 38.87 12.41 -25.56
CA GLU A 15 38.19 11.63 -24.51
C GLU A 15 38.01 12.41 -23.18
N THR A 16 38.73 13.50 -22.98
CA THR A 16 38.66 14.33 -21.75
C THR A 16 37.68 15.49 -21.82
N THR A 17 37.06 15.74 -22.99
CA THR A 17 36.16 16.90 -23.21
C THR A 17 34.75 16.50 -23.70
N THR A 18 34.47 15.21 -23.81
CA THR A 18 33.15 14.68 -24.22
C THR A 18 32.36 14.10 -23.05
N CYS A 19 31.05 14.32 -23.05
CA CYS A 19 30.14 13.75 -22.07
C CYS A 19 29.88 12.26 -22.33
N PRO A 20 29.98 11.39 -21.31
CA PRO A 20 29.76 9.94 -21.46
C PRO A 20 28.29 9.53 -21.67
N ILE A 21 27.33 10.46 -21.60
CA ILE A 21 25.89 10.18 -21.81
C ILE A 21 25.48 10.53 -23.24
N CYS A 22 25.75 11.76 -23.69
CA CYS A 22 25.38 12.20 -25.03
C CYS A 22 26.49 11.99 -26.07
N PHE A 23 27.72 11.67 -25.64
CA PHE A 23 28.91 11.53 -26.50
C PHE A 23 29.29 12.80 -27.29
N GLU A 24 28.74 13.95 -26.90
CA GLU A 24 29.07 15.28 -27.43
C GLU A 24 30.02 16.03 -26.48
N SER A 25 30.61 17.14 -26.94
CA SER A 25 31.35 18.05 -26.06
C SER A 25 30.49 18.51 -24.89
N PHE A 26 31.08 18.66 -23.69
CA PHE A 26 30.31 19.04 -22.51
C PHE A 26 29.56 20.37 -22.69
N LEU A 27 28.29 20.39 -22.27
CA LEU A 27 27.47 21.59 -22.13
C LEU A 27 27.14 21.77 -20.64
N THR A 28 27.68 22.83 -20.04
CA THR A 28 27.58 23.11 -18.60
C THR A 28 27.96 21.88 -17.76
N PRO A 29 29.24 21.47 -17.76
CA PRO A 29 29.70 20.24 -17.13
C PRO A 29 29.49 20.31 -15.61
N ARG A 30 28.79 19.33 -15.05
CA ARG A 30 28.52 19.17 -13.62
C ARG A 30 29.39 18.04 -13.07
N ILE A 31 30.05 18.24 -11.93
CA ILE A 31 30.92 17.25 -11.29
C ILE A 31 30.23 16.61 -10.09
N LEU A 32 30.24 15.27 -10.05
CA LEU A 32 29.71 14.49 -8.94
C LEU A 32 30.76 14.26 -7.85
N PRO A 33 30.39 13.86 -6.61
CA PRO A 33 31.34 13.53 -5.54
C PRO A 33 32.28 12.36 -5.87
N CYS A 34 31.91 11.50 -6.82
CA CYS A 34 32.77 10.45 -7.38
C CYS A 34 33.73 10.97 -8.48
N SER A 35 33.82 12.29 -8.65
CA SER A 35 34.65 13.02 -9.62
C SER A 35 34.31 12.80 -11.10
N HIS A 36 33.25 12.05 -11.42
CA HIS A 36 32.75 11.95 -12.79
C HIS A 36 31.97 13.21 -13.20
N THR A 37 32.11 13.61 -14.46
CA THR A 37 31.53 14.85 -15.01
C THR A 37 30.53 14.54 -16.13
N PHE A 38 29.42 15.27 -16.17
CA PHE A 38 28.31 15.10 -17.13
C PHE A 38 27.76 16.44 -17.58
N CYS A 39 27.13 16.53 -18.75
CA CYS A 39 26.34 17.71 -19.11
C CYS A 39 25.19 17.89 -18.12
N HIS A 40 24.84 19.14 -17.81
CA HIS A 40 23.73 19.46 -16.92
C HIS A 40 22.40 18.78 -17.36
N ASN A 41 22.01 18.91 -18.63
CA ASN A 41 20.76 18.31 -19.15
C ASN A 41 20.77 16.78 -19.13
N CYS A 42 21.92 16.15 -19.43
CA CYS A 42 22.07 14.70 -19.39
C CYS A 42 21.91 14.18 -17.96
N LEU A 43 22.50 14.88 -17.00
CA LEU A 43 22.42 14.55 -15.60
C LEU A 43 20.99 14.78 -15.05
N SER A 44 20.36 15.90 -15.40
CA SER A 44 18.97 16.22 -15.04
C SER A 44 18.01 15.12 -15.50
N SER A 45 18.07 14.77 -16.79
CA SER A 45 17.21 13.73 -17.37
C SER A 45 17.39 12.38 -16.67
N TYR A 46 18.64 12.01 -16.37
CA TYR A 46 18.96 10.76 -15.67
C TYR A 46 18.48 10.75 -14.22
N ILE A 47 18.62 11.87 -13.48
CA ILE A 47 18.12 11.99 -12.11
C ILE A 47 16.60 11.81 -12.11
N ILE A 48 15.89 12.52 -12.97
CA ILE A 48 14.43 12.44 -13.09
C ILE A 48 14.02 10.99 -13.41
N SER A 49 14.60 10.36 -14.43
CA SER A 49 14.23 9.00 -14.81
C SER A 49 14.48 7.96 -13.72
N THR A 50 15.53 8.15 -12.91
CA THR A 50 15.96 7.19 -11.88
C THR A 50 15.26 7.37 -10.54
N CYS A 51 14.70 8.56 -10.28
CA CYS A 51 14.13 8.91 -8.99
C CYS A 51 12.61 9.11 -9.02
N LYS A 52 12.00 9.39 -10.18
CA LYS A 52 10.57 9.70 -10.30
C LYS A 52 9.63 8.61 -9.77
N THR A 53 10.03 7.33 -9.88
CA THR A 53 9.21 6.19 -9.42
C THR A 53 9.50 5.77 -7.98
N LYS A 54 10.47 6.42 -7.31
CA LYS A 54 10.85 6.08 -5.94
C LYS A 54 10.06 6.94 -4.97
N GLU A 55 9.61 6.32 -3.89
CA GLU A 55 9.08 7.03 -2.74
C GLU A 55 10.22 7.79 -2.05
N SER A 56 10.08 9.11 -1.89
CA SER A 56 11.02 10.00 -1.20
C SER A 56 12.50 9.78 -1.58
N PRO A 57 12.91 10.07 -2.82
CA PRO A 57 14.26 9.82 -3.29
C PRO A 57 15.28 10.61 -2.45
N VAL A 58 16.32 9.92 -1.98
CA VAL A 58 17.41 10.50 -1.17
C VAL A 58 18.73 10.67 -1.93
N GLY A 59 18.72 10.37 -3.23
CA GLY A 59 19.90 10.43 -4.09
C GLY A 59 19.78 9.53 -5.32
N PHE A 60 20.86 9.43 -6.08
CA PHE A 60 20.91 8.66 -7.32
C PHE A 60 22.29 8.01 -7.53
N PRO A 61 22.38 6.85 -8.22
CA PRO A 61 23.66 6.24 -8.56
C PRO A 61 24.33 6.97 -9.73
N CYS A 62 25.63 7.26 -9.64
CA CYS A 62 26.39 7.83 -10.74
C CYS A 62 26.21 7.03 -12.05
N PRO A 63 25.93 7.66 -13.21
CA PRO A 63 25.75 6.96 -14.48
C PRO A 63 26.92 6.05 -14.87
N LEU A 64 28.16 6.46 -14.56
CA LEU A 64 29.40 5.75 -14.91
C LEU A 64 29.81 4.68 -13.90
N CYS A 65 30.04 5.05 -12.64
CA CYS A 65 30.63 4.13 -11.64
C CYS A 65 29.61 3.53 -10.66
N LYS A 66 28.33 3.92 -10.76
CA LYS A 66 27.24 3.50 -9.89
C LYS A 66 27.40 3.84 -8.40
N SER A 67 28.43 4.59 -8.01
CA SER A 67 28.57 5.14 -6.66
C SER A 67 27.35 6.00 -6.31
N PHE A 68 26.81 5.82 -5.12
CA PHE A 68 25.65 6.57 -4.66
C PHE A 68 26.00 8.04 -4.44
N VAL A 69 25.21 8.93 -5.05
CA VAL A 69 25.31 10.38 -4.89
C VAL A 69 24.12 10.85 -4.06
N PRO A 70 24.35 11.35 -2.83
CA PRO A 70 23.29 11.91 -2.01
C PRO A 70 22.59 13.08 -2.71
N ALA A 71 21.30 13.27 -2.39
CA ALA A 71 20.57 14.45 -2.83
C ALA A 71 21.31 15.73 -2.40
N PRO A 72 21.43 16.73 -3.29
CA PRO A 72 22.06 18.00 -2.94
C PRO A 72 21.26 18.80 -1.89
N SER A 73 19.94 18.58 -1.84
CA SER A 73 19.05 19.05 -0.78
C SER A 73 17.79 18.20 -0.74
N PHE A 74 17.28 17.90 0.46
CA PHE A 74 16.00 17.19 0.65
C PHE A 74 14.78 18.14 0.62
N SER A 75 14.98 19.46 0.66
CA SER A 75 13.92 20.48 0.65
C SER A 75 13.59 21.03 -0.73
N ILE A 76 14.28 20.54 -1.78
CA ILE A 76 14.16 21.04 -3.15
C ILE A 76 13.61 19.93 -4.04
N GLU A 77 12.68 20.30 -4.92
CA GLU A 77 12.06 19.42 -5.91
C GLU A 77 13.11 18.75 -6.81
N LEU A 78 12.80 17.50 -7.21
CA LEU A 78 13.72 16.60 -7.92
C LEU A 78 14.28 17.23 -9.21
N GLU A 79 13.46 18.01 -9.90
CA GLU A 79 13.77 18.71 -11.15
C GLU A 79 14.96 19.66 -11.01
N ASN A 80 15.13 20.26 -9.83
CA ASN A 80 16.12 21.29 -9.55
C ASN A 80 17.41 20.73 -8.91
N TRP A 81 17.50 19.43 -8.65
CA TRP A 81 18.71 18.83 -8.05
C TRP A 81 19.95 19.05 -8.91
N SER A 82 19.81 18.97 -10.22
CA SER A 82 20.93 19.11 -11.16
C SER A 82 21.53 20.52 -11.18
N ASP A 83 20.79 21.54 -10.74
CA ASP A 83 21.26 22.94 -10.66
C ASP A 83 22.20 23.16 -9.47
N LEU A 84 21.95 22.45 -8.38
CA LEU A 84 22.70 22.52 -7.13
C LEU A 84 24.03 21.77 -7.19
N ILE A 85 24.19 20.88 -8.17
CA ILE A 85 25.44 20.16 -8.40
C ILE A 85 26.49 21.15 -8.95
N PRO A 86 27.70 21.23 -8.38
CA PRO A 86 28.71 22.19 -8.83
C PRO A 86 29.08 22.04 -10.31
N ILE A 87 29.30 23.16 -10.99
CA ILE A 87 29.91 23.18 -12.32
C ILE A 87 31.39 22.81 -12.18
N ASN A 88 31.85 21.89 -13.02
CA ASN A 88 33.26 21.57 -13.15
C ASN A 88 33.97 22.70 -13.92
N LYS A 89 34.45 23.72 -13.20
CA LYS A 89 35.11 24.89 -13.79
C LYS A 89 36.33 24.51 -14.63
N SER A 90 37.08 23.48 -14.23
CA SER A 90 38.24 22.99 -14.97
C SER A 90 37.84 22.44 -16.35
N VAL A 91 36.79 21.62 -16.41
CA VAL A 91 36.28 21.09 -17.70
C VAL A 91 35.58 22.17 -18.51
N GLN A 92 34.83 23.08 -17.86
CA GLN A 92 34.21 24.24 -18.50
C GLN A 92 35.25 25.13 -19.19
N PHE A 93 36.41 25.34 -18.56
CA PHE A 93 37.52 26.08 -19.14
C PHE A 93 38.10 25.37 -20.38
N LEU A 94 38.19 24.03 -20.37
CA LEU A 94 38.73 23.25 -21.50
C LEU A 94 37.84 23.24 -22.75
N ILE A 95 36.52 23.31 -22.60
CA ILE A 95 35.56 23.23 -23.73
C ILE A 95 35.38 24.57 -24.46
N GLU A 96 35.66 25.68 -23.79
CA GLU A 96 35.53 27.02 -24.35
C GLU A 96 36.58 27.27 -25.43
N LYS A 97 36.12 27.57 -26.66
CA LYS A 97 36.98 27.80 -27.83
C LYS A 97 37.64 29.18 -27.82
N GLY A 98 38.92 29.26 -28.18
CA GLY A 98 39.70 30.50 -28.29
C GLY A 98 41.01 30.45 -27.49
N ASP A 99 41.93 31.37 -27.78
CA ASP A 99 43.14 31.53 -26.95
C ASP A 99 42.73 31.96 -25.55
N LYS A 100 43.18 31.22 -24.53
CA LYS A 100 42.90 31.53 -23.14
C LYS A 100 43.79 32.67 -22.71
N LEU A 101 43.22 33.83 -22.43
CA LEU A 101 43.97 35.00 -21.98
C LEU A 101 44.22 34.94 -20.48
N CYS A 102 45.28 35.58 -20.01
CA CYS A 102 45.63 35.69 -18.61
C CYS A 102 44.68 36.66 -17.90
N ASP A 103 43.91 36.16 -16.92
CA ASP A 103 42.92 36.94 -16.17
C ASP A 103 43.56 38.14 -15.46
N ALA A 104 44.81 37.99 -15.00
CA ALA A 104 45.55 39.08 -14.37
C ALA A 104 45.99 40.17 -15.36
N CYS A 105 46.31 39.81 -16.60
CA CYS A 105 46.70 40.76 -17.66
C CYS A 105 45.47 41.46 -18.23
N GLN A 106 44.35 40.74 -18.38
CA GLN A 106 43.09 41.34 -18.85
C GLN A 106 42.56 42.44 -17.93
N ARG A 107 42.84 42.40 -16.63
CA ARG A 107 42.47 43.48 -15.68
C ARG A 107 43.15 44.82 -16.01
N GLU A 108 44.25 44.77 -16.73
CA GLU A 108 45.00 45.93 -17.21
C GLU A 108 44.84 46.09 -18.73
N ASP A 109 43.77 45.54 -19.31
CA ASP A 109 43.45 45.55 -20.74
C ASP A 109 44.54 44.93 -21.65
N GLU A 110 45.35 44.00 -21.12
CA GLU A 110 46.37 43.28 -21.88
C GLU A 110 45.91 41.88 -22.33
N GLU A 111 46.03 41.58 -23.63
CA GLU A 111 45.67 40.28 -24.24
C GLU A 111 46.84 39.30 -24.30
N ILE A 112 47.31 38.82 -23.14
CA ILE A 112 48.41 37.85 -23.05
C ILE A 112 47.85 36.43 -22.89
N VAL A 113 48.31 35.47 -23.70
CA VAL A 113 47.89 34.05 -23.59
C VAL A 113 48.36 33.43 -22.26
N ALA A 114 47.43 32.84 -21.53
CA ALA A 114 47.64 32.03 -20.34
C ALA A 114 48.19 30.66 -20.70
N ASN A 115 49.08 30.13 -19.87
CA ASN A 115 49.61 28.78 -20.00
C ASN A 115 49.53 27.97 -18.69
N ILE A 116 49.04 28.57 -17.60
CA ILE A 116 48.93 27.97 -16.29
C ILE A 116 47.54 28.28 -15.72
N TRP A 117 46.87 27.27 -15.16
CA TRP A 117 45.62 27.41 -14.40
C TRP A 117 45.91 27.33 -12.91
N CYS A 118 45.33 28.24 -12.12
CA CYS A 118 45.35 28.17 -10.67
C CYS A 118 44.03 27.58 -10.15
N GLU A 119 44.08 26.37 -9.61
CA GLU A 119 42.88 25.66 -9.12
C GLU A 119 42.23 26.41 -7.95
N SER A 120 43.05 26.89 -7.01
CA SER A 120 42.59 27.59 -5.81
C SER A 120 41.96 28.95 -6.11
N CYS A 121 42.43 29.65 -7.15
CA CYS A 121 41.86 30.94 -7.58
C CYS A 121 40.78 30.81 -8.64
N SER A 122 40.71 29.66 -9.33
CA SER A 122 39.95 29.50 -10.57
C SER A 122 40.31 30.58 -11.62
N GLU A 123 41.60 30.89 -11.75
CA GLU A 123 42.13 31.89 -12.68
C GLU A 123 43.21 31.30 -13.58
N SER A 124 43.23 31.74 -14.83
CA SER A 124 44.22 31.47 -15.85
C SER A 124 45.30 32.55 -15.85
N LEU A 125 46.56 32.11 -15.84
CA LEU A 125 47.72 32.96 -15.66
C LEU A 125 48.74 32.71 -16.78
N CYS A 126 49.36 33.79 -17.27
CA CYS A 126 50.58 33.68 -18.08
C CYS A 126 51.77 33.31 -17.19
N ALA A 127 52.88 32.90 -17.80
CA ALA A 127 54.08 32.49 -17.07
C ALA A 127 54.60 33.55 -16.08
N MET A 128 54.46 34.83 -16.44
CA MET A 128 54.83 35.94 -15.55
C MET A 128 53.89 36.06 -14.37
N CYS A 129 52.58 36.13 -14.61
CA CYS A 129 51.59 36.26 -13.53
C CYS A 129 51.63 35.07 -12.58
N ALA A 130 51.80 33.84 -13.08
CA ALA A 130 51.98 32.65 -12.25
C ALA A 130 53.24 32.72 -11.37
N LYS A 131 54.34 33.29 -11.88
CA LYS A 131 55.59 33.50 -11.11
C LYS A 131 55.37 34.49 -9.96
N TYR A 132 54.64 35.58 -10.19
CA TYR A 132 54.30 36.54 -9.13
C TYR A 132 53.28 35.96 -8.15
N HIS A 133 52.31 35.18 -8.65
CA HIS A 133 51.33 34.46 -7.85
C HIS A 133 52.00 33.52 -6.84
N ARG A 134 53.05 32.82 -7.26
CA ARG A 134 53.84 31.95 -6.37
C ARG A 134 54.68 32.73 -5.35
N LYS A 135 55.07 33.96 -5.66
CA LYS A 135 55.87 34.82 -4.76
C LYS A 135 55.02 35.55 -3.73
N ASN A 136 53.73 35.75 -3.99
CA ASN A 136 52.82 36.41 -3.07
C ASN A 136 52.49 35.48 -1.89
N ALA A 137 52.60 35.99 -0.66
CA ALA A 137 52.35 35.24 0.56
C ALA A 137 50.93 34.63 0.60
N ALA A 138 49.94 35.32 0.04
CA ALA A 138 48.55 34.87 0.02
C ALA A 138 48.29 33.70 -0.95
N SER A 139 49.08 33.54 -2.01
CA SER A 139 48.83 32.58 -3.09
C SER A 139 49.98 31.59 -3.34
N ARG A 140 51.05 31.66 -2.56
CA ARG A 140 52.26 30.81 -2.72
C ARG A 140 51.99 29.29 -2.66
N ASN A 141 50.93 28.89 -1.96
CA ASN A 141 50.56 27.50 -1.74
C ASN A 141 49.44 27.02 -2.68
N HIS A 142 48.98 27.84 -3.62
CA HIS A 142 47.92 27.45 -4.55
C HIS A 142 48.42 26.42 -5.56
N THR A 143 47.55 25.48 -5.94
CA THR A 143 47.86 24.49 -6.97
C THR A 143 47.86 25.16 -8.34
N LEU A 144 49.02 25.12 -9.01
CA LEU A 144 49.20 25.64 -10.37
C LEU A 144 49.40 24.48 -11.34
N VAL A 145 48.53 24.39 -12.34
CA VAL A 145 48.49 23.29 -13.31
C VAL A 145 48.79 23.86 -14.70
N PRO A 146 49.83 23.38 -15.41
CA PRO A 146 50.08 23.80 -16.78
C PRO A 146 48.90 23.42 -17.69
N ILE A 147 48.41 24.37 -18.50
CA ILE A 147 47.25 24.16 -19.39
C ILE A 147 47.51 23.02 -20.38
N ALA A 148 48.77 22.85 -20.82
CA ALA A 148 49.19 21.75 -21.70
C ALA A 148 49.08 20.35 -21.04
N ASP A 149 49.15 20.26 -19.71
CA ASP A 149 49.12 18.99 -18.97
C ASP A 149 47.70 18.57 -18.54
N PHE A 150 46.67 19.37 -18.82
CA PHE A 150 45.27 18.98 -18.57
C PHE A 150 44.86 17.71 -19.32
N SER A 151 45.45 17.48 -20.50
CA SER A 151 45.29 16.25 -21.28
C SER A 151 45.78 14.98 -20.56
N LYS A 152 46.61 15.13 -19.52
CA LYS A 152 47.20 14.03 -18.72
C LYS A 152 46.58 13.88 -17.33
N ILE A 153 45.61 14.73 -16.97
CA ILE A 153 44.87 14.57 -15.72
C ILE A 153 43.87 13.43 -15.93
N SER A 154 44.35 12.20 -15.75
CA SER A 154 43.47 11.09 -15.45
C SER A 154 42.58 11.50 -14.27
N CYS A 155 41.26 11.35 -14.40
CA CYS A 155 40.31 11.26 -13.30
C CYS A 155 40.67 10.03 -12.43
N GLY A 156 41.80 10.11 -11.75
CA GLY A 156 42.28 9.15 -10.76
C GLY A 156 41.59 9.42 -9.43
N LYS A 157 41.24 8.33 -8.75
CA LYS A 157 40.35 8.23 -7.59
C LYS A 157 40.81 8.96 -6.29
N GLU A 158 41.77 9.89 -6.33
CA GLU A 158 42.49 10.31 -5.13
C GLU A 158 42.43 11.79 -4.75
N SER A 159 41.79 12.69 -5.51
CA SER A 159 41.86 14.14 -5.21
C SER A 159 40.53 14.80 -4.81
N MET A 160 39.84 14.26 -3.80
CA MET A 160 38.75 14.99 -3.10
C MET A 160 38.81 14.88 -1.57
N LYS A 161 39.86 14.29 -0.99
CA LYS A 161 39.99 14.21 0.48
C LYS A 161 40.52 15.48 1.15
N SER A 162 40.86 16.53 0.39
CA SER A 162 41.56 17.71 0.94
C SER A 162 41.29 19.01 0.19
N THR A 163 40.05 19.24 -0.28
CA THR A 163 39.64 20.60 -0.63
C THR A 163 39.26 21.34 0.65
N PRO A 164 39.91 22.46 1.00
CA PRO A 164 39.57 23.21 2.21
C PRO A 164 38.13 23.73 2.14
N VAL A 165 37.39 23.55 3.23
CA VAL A 165 36.01 24.06 3.36
C VAL A 165 36.06 25.58 3.46
N VAL A 166 35.28 26.27 2.64
CA VAL A 166 35.19 27.73 2.62
C VAL A 166 33.79 28.20 3.00
N CYS A 167 33.71 29.34 3.66
CA CYS A 167 32.47 30.00 4.05
C CYS A 167 31.63 30.37 2.82
N LYS A 168 30.36 29.97 2.82
CA LYS A 168 29.41 30.22 1.72
C LYS A 168 29.18 31.71 1.43
N ASP A 169 29.16 32.55 2.47
CA ASP A 169 28.89 33.99 2.33
C ASP A 169 30.11 34.82 1.92
N HIS A 170 31.31 34.35 2.27
CA HIS A 170 32.52 35.16 2.26
C HIS A 170 33.68 34.55 1.48
N ASN A 171 33.54 33.29 1.05
CA ASN A 171 34.56 32.53 0.33
C ASN A 171 35.94 32.54 1.01
N LYS A 172 35.95 32.49 2.35
CA LYS A 172 37.15 32.44 3.21
C LYS A 172 37.22 31.10 3.94
N LEU A 173 38.40 30.72 4.41
CA LEU A 173 38.58 29.53 5.24
C LEU A 173 37.70 29.59 6.49
N ILE A 174 37.25 28.42 6.90
CA ILE A 174 36.50 28.21 8.14
C ILE A 174 37.49 28.03 9.27
N ASP A 175 37.32 28.83 10.34
CA ASP A 175 38.18 28.80 11.52
C ASP A 175 37.38 28.51 12.81
N TYR A 176 36.04 28.67 12.78
CA TYR A 176 35.20 28.60 13.97
C TYR A 176 33.91 27.78 13.74
N PHE A 177 33.29 27.33 14.83
CA PHE A 177 31.98 26.66 14.85
C PHE A 177 31.06 27.33 15.88
N CYS A 178 29.87 27.74 15.46
CA CYS A 178 28.86 28.27 16.37
C CYS A 178 27.97 27.12 16.88
N VAL A 179 27.96 26.88 18.20
CA VAL A 179 27.23 25.75 18.79
C VAL A 179 25.72 25.97 18.80
N GLU A 180 25.28 27.22 19.00
CA GLU A 180 23.84 27.55 19.03
C GLU A 180 23.15 27.38 17.68
N HIS A 181 23.86 27.69 16.60
CA HIS A 181 23.34 27.63 15.24
C HIS A 181 23.80 26.38 14.48
N GLU A 182 24.72 25.61 15.05
CA GLU A 182 25.38 24.46 14.43
C GLU A 182 26.01 24.79 13.06
N GLU A 183 26.61 25.98 12.94
CA GLU A 183 27.14 26.52 11.68
C GLU A 183 28.66 26.72 11.69
N LEU A 184 29.30 26.38 10.56
CA LEU A 184 30.71 26.67 10.28
C LEU A 184 30.93 28.14 9.94
N CYS A 185 31.82 28.80 10.67
CA CYS A 185 32.03 30.23 10.62
C CYS A 185 33.46 30.59 10.18
N CYS A 186 33.60 31.57 9.27
CA CYS A 186 34.85 32.31 9.15
C CYS A 186 34.86 33.49 10.13
N THR A 187 36.01 34.13 10.33
CA THR A 187 36.17 35.28 11.23
C THR A 187 35.12 36.39 11.00
N LYS A 188 34.73 36.63 9.73
CA LYS A 188 33.73 37.66 9.40
C LYS A 188 32.32 37.26 9.84
N CYS A 189 31.95 35.98 9.78
CA CYS A 189 30.66 35.50 10.27
C CYS A 189 30.52 35.70 11.78
N VAL A 190 31.57 35.38 12.53
CA VAL A 190 31.61 35.56 13.99
C VAL A 190 31.36 37.03 14.36
N CYS A 191 31.99 37.97 13.67
CA CYS A 191 31.84 39.40 13.96
C CYS A 191 30.50 40.01 13.51
N THR A 192 29.77 39.37 12.60
CA THR A 192 28.58 39.96 11.97
C THR A 192 27.29 39.24 12.33
N LYS A 193 27.23 37.92 12.12
CA LYS A 193 26.03 37.11 12.31
C LYS A 193 25.96 36.47 13.69
N HIS A 194 27.10 36.03 14.23
CA HIS A 194 27.15 35.28 15.50
C HIS A 194 27.73 36.10 16.65
N ARG A 195 27.73 37.44 16.55
CA ARG A 195 28.31 38.32 17.58
C ARG A 195 27.61 38.21 18.93
N THR A 196 26.32 37.87 18.91
CA THR A 196 25.47 37.73 20.10
C THR A 196 25.36 36.30 20.60
N CYS A 197 25.96 35.33 19.90
CA CYS A 197 26.01 33.94 20.34
C CYS A 197 26.94 33.79 21.53
N THR A 198 26.53 32.98 22.49
CA THR A 198 27.26 32.71 23.73
C THR A 198 28.39 31.70 23.56
N GLN A 199 28.27 30.78 22.60
CA GLN A 199 29.30 29.77 22.34
C GLN A 199 29.68 29.69 20.85
N VAL A 200 30.93 30.08 20.58
CA VAL A 200 31.60 29.96 19.29
C VAL A 200 32.99 29.41 19.55
N ASP A 201 33.20 28.15 19.16
CA ASP A 201 34.42 27.40 19.45
C ASP A 201 35.38 27.47 18.25
N ASP A 202 36.68 27.36 18.49
CA ASP A 202 37.66 27.13 17.43
C ASP A 202 37.39 25.79 16.74
N ILE A 203 37.56 25.71 15.42
CA ILE A 203 37.17 24.52 14.66
C ILE A 203 37.96 23.26 15.08
N GLU A 204 39.22 23.41 15.48
CA GLU A 204 40.05 22.28 15.94
C GLU A 204 39.61 21.82 17.34
N GLU A 205 39.27 22.76 18.23
CA GLU A 205 38.73 22.45 19.55
C GLU A 205 37.36 21.78 19.47
N ALA A 206 36.47 22.28 18.60
CA ALA A 206 35.18 21.67 18.32
C ALA A 206 35.33 20.24 17.77
N ALA A 207 36.29 20.02 16.86
CA ALA A 207 36.60 18.70 16.32
C ALA A 207 37.14 17.74 17.39
N GLU A 208 38.04 18.20 18.27
CA GLU A 208 38.52 17.39 19.40
C GLU A 208 37.40 17.05 20.39
N SER A 209 36.54 18.02 20.71
CA SER A 209 35.37 17.84 21.56
C SER A 209 34.46 16.75 20.99
N LEU A 210 34.15 16.80 19.70
CA LEU A 210 33.36 15.77 19.02
C LEU A 210 34.03 14.38 19.08
N ARG A 211 35.35 14.29 18.86
CA ARG A 211 36.10 13.03 18.93
C ARG A 211 36.17 12.44 20.34
N LYS A 212 36.24 13.28 21.38
CA LYS A 212 36.28 12.87 22.79
C LYS A 212 34.88 12.58 23.35
N SER A 213 33.84 13.22 22.80
CA SER A 213 32.45 13.01 23.19
C SER A 213 31.91 11.66 22.68
N GLU A 214 30.90 11.12 23.35
CA GLU A 214 30.18 9.93 22.86
C GLU A 214 29.27 10.23 21.66
N LYS A 215 29.05 11.50 21.28
CA LYS A 215 28.08 11.90 20.24
C LYS A 215 28.30 11.19 18.90
N ILE A 216 29.54 11.07 18.42
CA ILE A 216 29.86 10.35 17.17
C ILE A 216 29.52 8.86 17.31
N LYS A 217 29.81 8.27 18.47
CA LYS A 217 29.55 6.87 18.76
C LYS A 217 28.04 6.60 18.84
N THR A 218 27.29 7.46 19.55
CA THR A 218 25.83 7.42 19.63
C THR A 218 25.19 7.52 18.24
N LEU A 219 25.59 8.52 17.44
CA LEU A 219 25.10 8.66 16.06
C LEU A 219 25.45 7.44 15.20
N SER A 220 26.65 6.87 15.37
CA SER A 220 27.04 5.65 14.66
C SER A 220 26.16 4.44 15.05
N GLU A 221 25.78 4.32 16.32
CA GLU A 221 24.90 3.25 16.81
C GLU A 221 23.47 3.44 16.28
N GLU A 222 22.94 4.66 16.28
CA GLU A 222 21.64 5.02 15.69
C GLU A 222 21.61 4.72 14.19
N LEU A 223 22.64 5.12 13.45
CA LEU A 223 22.76 4.84 12.01
C LEU A 223 22.83 3.33 11.74
N PHE A 224 23.52 2.56 12.57
CA PHE A 224 23.62 1.10 12.41
C PHE A 224 22.28 0.40 12.69
N GLN A 225 21.53 0.86 13.69
CA GLN A 225 20.19 0.36 13.97
C GLN A 225 19.21 0.70 12.84
N PHE A 226 19.31 1.93 12.31
CA PHE A 226 18.49 2.37 11.19
C PHE A 226 18.82 1.60 9.90
N GLU A 227 20.09 1.37 9.60
CA GLU A 227 20.53 0.51 8.50
C GLU A 227 19.94 -0.90 8.63
N GLY A 228 19.97 -1.49 9.84
CA GLY A 228 19.33 -2.77 10.10
C GLY A 228 17.83 -2.80 9.80
N SER A 229 17.13 -1.69 10.06
CA SER A 229 15.70 -1.53 9.74
C SER A 229 15.46 -1.42 8.24
N LEU A 230 16.30 -0.68 7.52
CA LEU A 230 16.26 -0.58 6.06
C LEU A 230 16.54 -1.92 5.37
N VAL A 231 17.48 -2.71 5.90
CA VAL A 231 17.78 -4.05 5.38
C VAL A 231 16.60 -4.99 5.56
N LYS A 232 15.96 -4.98 6.74
CA LYS A 232 14.74 -5.77 6.99
C LYS A 232 13.60 -5.35 6.05
N ALA A 233 13.38 -4.04 5.89
CA ALA A 233 12.38 -3.51 4.97
C ALA A 233 12.59 -3.98 3.53
N LYS A 234 13.84 -3.92 3.06
CA LYS A 234 14.22 -4.42 1.74
C LYS A 234 13.95 -5.91 1.60
N SER A 235 14.25 -6.72 2.63
CA SER A 235 13.94 -8.16 2.64
C SER A 235 12.44 -8.41 2.58
N ASN A 236 11.68 -7.77 3.47
CA ASN A 236 10.21 -7.91 3.53
C ASN A 236 9.56 -7.51 2.21
N GLY A 237 10.05 -6.45 1.54
CA GLY A 237 9.60 -6.06 0.22
C GLY A 237 9.86 -7.14 -0.84
N ALA A 238 11.06 -7.74 -0.84
CA ALA A 238 11.39 -8.85 -1.73
C ALA A 238 10.53 -10.10 -1.46
N ASP A 239 10.31 -10.44 -0.19
CA ASP A 239 9.47 -11.56 0.23
C ASP A 239 8.00 -11.33 -0.15
N THR A 240 7.52 -10.08 -0.06
CA THR A 240 6.16 -9.69 -0.48
C THR A 240 5.99 -9.83 -1.99
N ILE A 241 6.98 -9.40 -2.78
CA ILE A 241 6.97 -9.60 -4.25
C ILE A 241 6.90 -11.09 -4.57
N LYS A 242 7.76 -11.90 -3.94
CA LYS A 242 7.74 -13.34 -4.11
C LYS A 242 6.39 -13.96 -3.74
N TYR A 243 5.80 -13.55 -2.62
CA TYR A 243 4.47 -13.98 -2.22
C TYR A 243 3.39 -13.62 -3.25
N ILE A 244 3.45 -12.41 -3.82
CA ILE A 244 2.53 -11.98 -4.89
C ILE A 244 2.68 -12.87 -6.12
N ASP A 245 3.91 -13.15 -6.54
CA ASP A 245 4.18 -14.01 -7.71
C ASP A 245 3.68 -15.44 -7.46
N ASP A 246 4.06 -16.04 -6.33
CA ASP A 246 3.66 -17.41 -5.95
C ASP A 246 2.13 -17.53 -5.83
N THR A 247 1.47 -16.54 -5.20
CA THR A 247 0.01 -16.51 -5.05
C THR A 247 -0.69 -16.27 -6.38
N SER A 248 -0.14 -15.39 -7.23
CA SER A 248 -0.69 -15.15 -8.57
C SER A 248 -0.66 -16.42 -9.41
N ASP A 249 0.44 -17.16 -9.37
CA ASP A 249 0.58 -18.41 -10.10
C ASP A 249 -0.32 -19.51 -9.55
N GLN A 250 -0.50 -19.58 -8.22
CA GLN A 250 -1.46 -20.48 -7.60
C GLN A 250 -2.91 -20.15 -8.02
N ILE A 251 -3.31 -18.87 -7.97
CA ILE A 251 -4.64 -18.42 -8.40
C ILE A 251 -4.87 -18.74 -9.88
N LYS A 252 -3.85 -18.53 -10.74
CA LYS A 252 -3.92 -18.91 -12.17
C LYS A 252 -4.19 -20.40 -12.31
N LYS A 253 -3.43 -21.24 -11.59
CA LYS A 253 -3.57 -22.70 -11.63
C LYS A 253 -4.98 -23.13 -11.21
N GLU A 254 -5.45 -22.67 -10.05
CA GLU A 254 -6.78 -23.00 -9.53
C GLU A 254 -7.89 -22.54 -10.49
N SER A 255 -7.75 -21.34 -11.06
CA SER A 255 -8.69 -20.82 -12.06
C SER A 255 -8.75 -21.69 -13.32
N THR A 256 -7.58 -22.15 -13.81
CA THR A 256 -7.53 -23.06 -14.95
C THR A 256 -8.12 -24.44 -14.64
N GLU A 257 -7.85 -24.99 -13.46
CA GLU A 257 -8.42 -26.26 -13.02
C GLU A 257 -9.95 -26.19 -12.87
N LEU A 258 -10.48 -25.09 -12.33
CA LEU A 258 -11.92 -24.87 -12.24
C LEU A 258 -12.57 -24.79 -13.62
N ARG A 259 -11.97 -24.02 -14.54
CA ARG A 259 -12.43 -23.97 -15.94
C ARG A 259 -12.49 -25.38 -16.54
N ASP A 260 -11.44 -26.17 -16.38
CA ASP A 260 -11.35 -27.51 -16.98
C ASP A 260 -12.38 -28.45 -16.36
N LYS A 261 -12.64 -28.36 -15.05
CA LYS A 261 -13.73 -29.11 -14.38
C LYS A 261 -15.10 -28.74 -14.94
N ILE A 262 -15.39 -27.45 -15.15
CA ILE A 262 -16.67 -27.00 -15.72
C ILE A 262 -16.83 -27.51 -17.15
N VAL A 263 -15.81 -27.34 -17.99
CA VAL A 263 -15.85 -27.80 -19.39
C VAL A 263 -16.06 -29.31 -19.47
N ASN A 264 -15.32 -30.09 -18.68
CA ASN A 264 -15.45 -31.55 -18.66
C ASN A 264 -16.83 -31.99 -18.19
N HIS A 265 -17.41 -31.32 -17.18
CA HIS A 265 -18.75 -31.62 -16.69
C HIS A 265 -19.82 -31.31 -17.75
N VAL A 266 -19.74 -30.15 -18.42
CA VAL A 266 -20.67 -29.78 -19.50
C VAL A 266 -20.58 -30.77 -20.67
N ASN A 267 -19.38 -31.20 -21.04
CA ASN A 267 -19.19 -32.20 -22.09
C ASN A 267 -19.80 -33.56 -21.70
N ALA A 268 -19.61 -34.02 -20.46
CA ALA A 268 -20.22 -35.27 -19.97
C ALA A 268 -21.75 -35.21 -20.01
N LEU A 269 -22.35 -34.11 -19.55
CA LEU A 269 -23.81 -33.91 -19.62
C LEU A 269 -24.32 -33.92 -21.07
N LEU A 270 -23.55 -33.37 -22.01
CA LEU A 270 -23.90 -33.41 -23.43
C LEU A 270 -23.87 -34.84 -23.97
N GLU A 271 -22.84 -35.62 -23.65
CA GLU A 271 -22.73 -37.03 -24.05
C GLU A 271 -23.89 -37.85 -23.50
N ASP A 272 -24.23 -37.69 -22.23
CA ASP A 272 -25.37 -38.35 -21.59
C ASP A 272 -26.69 -38.00 -22.28
N HIS A 273 -26.94 -36.71 -22.54
CA HIS A 273 -28.16 -36.27 -23.22
C HIS A 273 -28.28 -36.84 -24.65
N LEU A 274 -27.17 -36.88 -25.40
CA LEU A 274 -27.14 -37.46 -26.73
C LEU A 274 -27.36 -38.97 -26.70
N SER A 275 -26.82 -39.66 -25.69
CA SER A 275 -27.03 -41.10 -25.48
C SER A 275 -28.49 -41.42 -25.15
N GLU A 276 -29.12 -40.69 -24.23
CA GLU A 276 -30.54 -40.84 -23.88
C GLU A 276 -31.45 -40.57 -25.07
N LEU A 277 -31.16 -39.51 -25.85
CA LEU A 277 -31.90 -39.20 -27.06
C LEU A 277 -31.77 -40.33 -28.09
N ALA A 278 -30.56 -40.86 -28.28
CA ALA A 278 -30.32 -41.98 -29.20
C ALA A 278 -31.06 -43.25 -28.77
N HIS A 279 -31.06 -43.59 -27.47
CA HIS A 279 -31.79 -44.72 -26.92
C HIS A 279 -33.30 -44.57 -27.13
N THR A 280 -33.87 -43.45 -26.72
CA THR A 280 -35.31 -43.14 -26.82
C THR A 280 -35.78 -43.15 -28.27
N ALA A 281 -34.99 -42.55 -29.18
CA ALA A 281 -35.28 -42.58 -30.61
C ALA A 281 -35.22 -44.01 -31.18
N LYS A 282 -34.25 -44.83 -30.75
CA LYS A 282 -34.14 -46.23 -31.19
C LYS A 282 -35.30 -47.08 -30.70
N GLU A 283 -35.70 -46.94 -29.44
CA GLU A 283 -36.83 -47.65 -28.85
C GLU A 283 -38.13 -47.32 -29.57
N HIS A 284 -38.46 -46.02 -29.71
CA HIS A 284 -39.66 -45.61 -30.43
C HIS A 284 -39.63 -46.01 -31.91
N ARG A 285 -38.47 -45.96 -32.58
CA ARG A 285 -38.34 -46.51 -33.95
C ARG A 285 -38.68 -47.99 -34.00
N GLY A 286 -38.25 -48.78 -33.03
CA GLY A 286 -38.56 -50.22 -32.96
C GLY A 286 -40.05 -50.49 -32.80
N ILE A 287 -40.73 -49.74 -31.91
CA ILE A 287 -42.18 -49.84 -31.71
C ILE A 287 -42.92 -49.46 -33.00
N VAL A 288 -42.56 -48.33 -33.62
CA VAL A 288 -43.17 -47.88 -34.87
C VAL A 288 -42.95 -48.90 -35.98
N ALA A 289 -41.75 -49.45 -36.13
CA ALA A 289 -41.43 -50.45 -37.14
C ALA A 289 -42.31 -51.71 -36.98
N SER A 290 -42.44 -52.25 -35.77
CA SER A 290 -43.28 -53.43 -35.52
C SER A 290 -44.75 -53.19 -35.87
N ILE A 291 -45.26 -51.98 -35.61
CA ILE A 291 -46.65 -51.65 -35.96
C ILE A 291 -46.81 -51.46 -37.47
N VAL A 292 -45.84 -50.83 -38.14
CA VAL A 292 -45.81 -50.71 -39.60
C VAL A 292 -45.76 -52.08 -40.27
N ASP A 293 -44.95 -53.00 -39.75
CA ASP A 293 -44.87 -54.39 -40.22
C ASP A 293 -46.23 -55.10 -40.06
N ALA A 294 -46.85 -55.00 -38.88
CA ALA A 294 -48.16 -55.60 -38.63
C ALA A 294 -49.28 -55.01 -39.52
N VAL A 295 -49.23 -53.72 -39.83
CA VAL A 295 -50.15 -53.08 -40.78
C VAL A 295 -49.88 -53.56 -42.21
N SER A 296 -48.61 -53.70 -42.59
CA SER A 296 -48.19 -54.20 -43.90
C SER A 296 -48.64 -55.65 -44.13
N ASP A 297 -48.50 -56.52 -43.13
CA ASP A 297 -48.98 -57.91 -43.16
C ASP A 297 -50.50 -57.97 -43.38
N ARG A 298 -51.26 -57.12 -42.67
CA ARG A 298 -52.72 -57.02 -42.83
C ARG A 298 -53.10 -56.49 -44.21
N GLN A 299 -52.37 -55.49 -44.72
CA GLN A 299 -52.59 -54.96 -46.06
C GLN A 299 -52.38 -56.05 -47.12
N LEU A 300 -51.30 -56.84 -47.00
CA LEU A 300 -51.01 -57.94 -47.92
C LEU A 300 -52.09 -59.02 -47.87
N LEU A 301 -52.55 -59.39 -46.68
CA LEU A 301 -53.64 -60.36 -46.50
C LEU A 301 -54.94 -59.88 -47.13
N VAL A 302 -55.31 -58.61 -46.93
CA VAL A 302 -56.51 -58.01 -47.55
C VAL A 302 -56.37 -57.97 -49.08
N ALA A 303 -55.19 -57.63 -49.61
CA ALA A 303 -54.93 -57.66 -51.05
C ALA A 303 -55.09 -59.08 -51.64
N GLN A 304 -54.60 -60.12 -50.94
CA GLN A 304 -54.81 -61.51 -51.34
C GLN A 304 -56.29 -61.92 -51.34
N TYR A 305 -57.06 -61.49 -50.33
CA TYR A 305 -58.50 -61.75 -50.28
C TYR A 305 -59.23 -61.08 -51.45
N LEU A 306 -58.89 -59.82 -51.77
CA LEU A 306 -59.47 -59.12 -52.91
C LEU A 306 -59.18 -59.87 -54.22
N HIS A 307 -57.93 -60.26 -54.45
CA HIS A 307 -57.55 -61.00 -55.66
C HIS A 307 -58.28 -62.37 -55.76
N SER A 308 -58.40 -63.08 -54.65
CA SER A 308 -59.12 -64.37 -54.60
C SER A 308 -60.63 -64.23 -54.87
N LEU A 309 -61.20 -63.05 -54.64
CA LEU A 309 -62.61 -62.73 -54.91
C LEU A 309 -62.85 -62.20 -56.34
N GLU A 310 -61.80 -61.82 -57.08
CA GLU A 310 -61.90 -61.39 -58.48
C GLU A 310 -62.10 -62.56 -59.46
N ASP A 311 -61.52 -63.74 -59.18
CA ASP A 311 -61.50 -64.89 -60.12
C ASP A 311 -62.61 -65.92 -59.84
N THR A 312 -63.79 -65.45 -59.41
CA THR A 312 -64.85 -66.29 -58.84
C THR A 312 -65.75 -67.00 -59.85
N GLU A 313 -65.78 -66.55 -61.11
CA GLU A 313 -66.62 -67.12 -62.18
C GLU A 313 -66.17 -68.50 -62.66
N LYS A 314 -64.91 -68.89 -62.39
CA LYS A 314 -64.31 -70.16 -62.85
C LYS A 314 -64.25 -71.26 -61.78
N LEU A 315 -64.68 -70.96 -60.55
CA LEU A 315 -64.58 -71.88 -59.41
C LEU A 315 -65.84 -72.75 -59.28
N PRO A 316 -65.72 -74.05 -58.92
CA PRO A 316 -66.87 -74.88 -58.56
C PRO A 316 -67.64 -74.29 -57.36
N ALA A 317 -68.96 -74.38 -57.35
CA ALA A 317 -69.82 -73.74 -56.35
C ALA A 317 -69.44 -74.08 -54.90
N SER A 318 -69.05 -75.33 -54.62
CA SER A 318 -68.60 -75.76 -53.29
C SER A 318 -67.29 -75.09 -52.84
N VAL A 319 -66.36 -74.86 -53.77
CA VAL A 319 -65.07 -74.21 -53.52
C VAL A 319 -65.26 -72.71 -53.29
N LEU A 320 -66.08 -72.07 -54.12
CA LEU A 320 -66.42 -70.65 -54.00
C LEU A 320 -67.08 -70.34 -52.65
N VAL A 321 -68.08 -71.13 -52.25
CA VAL A 321 -68.77 -70.95 -50.96
C VAL A 321 -67.82 -71.19 -49.79
N ASN A 322 -66.94 -72.19 -49.88
CA ASN A 322 -65.96 -72.47 -48.83
C ASN A 322 -64.92 -71.34 -48.68
N GLU A 323 -64.33 -70.85 -49.77
CA GLU A 323 -63.38 -69.73 -49.73
C GLU A 323 -64.06 -68.42 -49.31
N TYR A 324 -65.27 -68.11 -49.79
CA TYR A 324 -66.04 -66.95 -49.32
C TYR A 324 -66.28 -67.00 -47.79
N LEU A 325 -66.72 -68.15 -47.26
CA LEU A 325 -66.98 -68.28 -45.82
C LEU A 325 -65.69 -68.19 -44.99
N LYS A 326 -64.58 -68.72 -45.50
CA LYS A 326 -63.25 -68.63 -44.88
C LYS A 326 -62.76 -67.19 -44.84
N ILE A 327 -62.77 -66.49 -45.98
CA ILE A 327 -62.40 -65.07 -46.08
C ILE A 327 -63.31 -64.23 -45.19
N LYS A 328 -64.64 -64.43 -45.24
CA LYS A 328 -65.60 -63.68 -44.42
C LYS A 328 -65.35 -63.84 -42.92
N LYS A 329 -65.04 -65.07 -42.46
CA LYS A 329 -64.70 -65.32 -41.05
C LYS A 329 -63.38 -64.66 -40.66
N GLN A 330 -62.34 -64.78 -41.48
CA GLN A 330 -61.03 -64.20 -41.18
C GLN A 330 -61.03 -62.67 -41.26
N PHE A 331 -61.69 -62.09 -42.27
CA PHE A 331 -61.87 -60.64 -42.41
C PHE A 331 -62.67 -60.05 -41.25
N ALA A 332 -63.66 -60.76 -40.70
CA ALA A 332 -64.37 -60.33 -39.51
C ALA A 332 -63.44 -60.23 -38.27
N CYS A 333 -62.38 -61.05 -38.19
CA CYS A 333 -61.37 -60.93 -37.14
C CYS A 333 -60.41 -59.75 -37.40
N VAL A 334 -59.96 -59.56 -38.64
CA VAL A 334 -59.04 -58.48 -39.03
C VAL A 334 -59.70 -57.10 -38.94
N SER A 335 -60.97 -56.97 -39.32
CA SER A 335 -61.72 -55.69 -39.28
C SER A 335 -62.13 -55.26 -37.87
N LYS A 336 -62.27 -56.20 -36.93
CA LYS A 336 -62.55 -55.90 -35.51
C LYS A 336 -61.32 -55.48 -34.72
N SER A 337 -60.13 -55.82 -35.20
CA SER A 337 -58.88 -55.37 -34.62
C SER A 337 -58.54 -53.99 -35.19
N GLY A 338 -58.94 -52.92 -34.49
CA GLY A 338 -58.71 -51.54 -34.94
C GLY A 338 -57.23 -51.26 -35.24
N PHE A 339 -56.97 -50.31 -36.13
CA PHE A 339 -55.63 -49.81 -36.43
C PHE A 339 -55.51 -48.33 -36.03
N SER A 340 -54.37 -47.99 -35.44
CA SER A 340 -54.09 -46.65 -34.94
C SER A 340 -53.19 -45.90 -35.92
N GLN A 341 -53.53 -44.65 -36.23
CA GLN A 341 -52.59 -43.73 -36.89
C GLN A 341 -51.58 -43.24 -35.85
N ILE A 342 -50.29 -43.51 -36.07
CA ILE A 342 -49.24 -43.17 -35.11
C ILE A 342 -48.55 -41.89 -35.54
N ARG A 343 -48.40 -40.95 -34.59
CA ARG A 343 -47.52 -39.79 -34.68
C ARG A 343 -46.67 -39.72 -33.42
N VAL A 344 -45.35 -39.68 -33.60
CA VAL A 344 -44.39 -39.48 -32.50
C VAL A 344 -43.83 -38.08 -32.62
N GLN A 345 -43.87 -37.32 -31.54
CA GLN A 345 -43.23 -36.00 -31.44
C GLN A 345 -42.21 -36.05 -30.32
N LEU A 346 -40.95 -35.75 -30.64
CA LEU A 346 -39.89 -35.60 -29.66
C LEU A 346 -39.74 -34.11 -29.33
N GLN A 347 -39.65 -33.79 -28.05
CA GLN A 347 -39.34 -32.45 -27.55
C GLN A 347 -38.19 -32.56 -26.56
N SER A 348 -37.26 -31.62 -26.63
CA SER A 348 -36.18 -31.45 -25.65
C SER A 348 -36.18 -29.99 -25.21
N THR A 349 -35.99 -29.77 -23.91
CA THR A 349 -35.86 -28.44 -23.30
C THR A 349 -34.54 -28.39 -22.57
N VAL A 350 -33.69 -27.43 -22.94
CA VAL A 350 -32.38 -27.21 -22.29
C VAL A 350 -32.59 -26.53 -20.94
N SER A 351 -31.85 -26.95 -19.91
CA SER A 351 -31.92 -26.33 -18.58
C SER A 351 -31.54 -24.85 -18.64
N LYS A 352 -32.32 -24.02 -17.92
CA LYS A 352 -32.04 -22.59 -17.74
C LYS A 352 -30.74 -22.34 -16.97
N ASP A 353 -30.34 -23.29 -16.12
CA ASP A 353 -29.13 -23.17 -15.30
C ASP A 353 -27.86 -23.20 -16.18
N LEU A 354 -27.85 -24.05 -17.22
CA LEU A 354 -26.78 -24.08 -18.22
C LEU A 354 -26.71 -22.77 -19.02
N THR A 355 -27.85 -22.14 -19.27
CA THR A 355 -27.89 -20.83 -19.95
C THR A 355 -27.38 -19.73 -19.04
N GLY A 356 -27.51 -19.87 -17.72
CA GLY A 356 -26.98 -18.96 -16.70
C GLY A 356 -25.47 -18.74 -16.78
N ILE A 357 -24.70 -19.77 -17.19
CA ILE A 357 -23.24 -19.68 -17.36
C ILE A 357 -22.86 -18.62 -18.40
N LEU A 358 -23.66 -18.45 -19.46
CA LEU A 358 -23.40 -17.48 -20.54
C LEU A 358 -23.60 -16.02 -20.10
N TYR A 359 -24.28 -15.78 -18.98
CA TYR A 359 -24.54 -14.44 -18.45
C TYR A 359 -23.55 -14.01 -17.36
N LEU A 360 -22.59 -14.86 -17.01
CA LEU A 360 -21.51 -14.49 -16.09
C LEU A 360 -20.61 -13.44 -16.73
N LYS A 361 -20.41 -12.31 -16.05
CA LYS A 361 -19.59 -11.18 -16.54
C LYS A 361 -18.14 -11.25 -16.07
N THR A 362 -17.89 -11.87 -14.92
CA THR A 362 -16.57 -12.03 -14.31
C THR A 362 -16.38 -13.48 -13.90
N PHE A 363 -15.14 -13.96 -13.99
CA PHE A 363 -14.79 -15.33 -13.60
C PHE A 363 -14.69 -15.45 -12.07
N THR A 364 -14.03 -14.47 -11.44
CA THR A 364 -13.90 -14.30 -9.99
C THR A 364 -13.68 -12.82 -9.67
N ASP A 365 -14.10 -12.37 -8.49
CA ASP A 365 -13.80 -11.03 -7.99
C ASP A 365 -12.39 -11.01 -7.38
N LEU A 366 -11.44 -10.39 -8.08
CA LEU A 366 -10.08 -10.18 -7.58
C LEU A 366 -10.05 -8.89 -6.75
N LYS A 367 -10.00 -9.03 -5.42
CA LYS A 367 -9.82 -7.91 -4.48
C LYS A 367 -8.35 -7.78 -4.10
N THR A 368 -7.69 -6.72 -4.56
CA THR A 368 -6.32 -6.38 -4.16
C THR A 368 -6.35 -5.35 -3.03
N ARG A 369 -5.65 -5.61 -1.92
CA ARG A 369 -5.46 -4.66 -0.83
C ARG A 369 -3.97 -4.40 -0.67
N MET A 370 -3.56 -3.15 -0.81
CA MET A 370 -2.18 -2.71 -0.59
C MET A 370 -2.19 -1.70 0.54
N LYS A 371 -1.46 -1.99 1.62
CA LYS A 371 -1.30 -1.09 2.76
C LYS A 371 0.19 -0.80 2.93
N SER A 372 0.56 0.48 2.93
CA SER A 372 1.91 0.90 3.31
C SER A 372 1.96 0.97 4.84
N ILE A 373 3.00 0.40 5.43
CA ILE A 373 3.22 0.43 6.88
C ILE A 373 4.50 1.20 7.15
N PRO A 374 4.44 2.32 7.91
CA PRO A 374 5.64 3.03 8.32
C PRO A 374 6.57 2.09 9.10
N LEU A 375 7.82 2.03 8.69
CA LEU A 375 8.82 1.12 9.28
C LEU A 375 9.47 1.67 10.54
N TRP A 376 9.33 2.96 10.77
CA TRP A 376 9.80 3.65 11.95
C TRP A 376 8.61 4.27 12.67
N GLY A 377 8.56 4.04 13.98
CA GLY A 377 7.67 4.79 14.85
C GLY A 377 8.25 6.18 15.06
N ILE A 378 7.37 7.16 15.20
CA ILE A 378 7.77 8.47 15.70
C ILE A 378 8.15 8.34 17.19
N ASP A 379 9.15 9.08 17.63
CA ASP A 379 9.39 9.28 19.04
C ASP A 379 8.25 10.11 19.66
N LEU A 380 7.32 9.42 20.31
CA LEU A 380 6.16 10.04 20.95
C LEU A 380 6.53 10.92 22.16
N THR A 381 7.75 10.84 22.69
CA THR A 381 8.19 11.72 23.78
C THR A 381 8.42 13.15 23.28
N SER A 382 8.96 13.30 22.08
CA SER A 382 9.17 14.60 21.40
C SER A 382 8.04 14.99 20.45
N ALA A 383 7.21 14.04 19.98
CA ALA A 383 6.16 14.31 19.00
C ALA A 383 5.13 15.38 19.40
N ASN A 384 4.66 16.14 18.40
CA ASN A 384 3.53 17.06 18.50
C ASN A 384 2.26 16.41 17.93
N MET A 385 1.10 16.81 18.47
CA MET A 385 -0.23 16.42 18.00
C MET A 385 -0.80 17.54 17.11
N LYS A 386 -0.66 17.39 15.79
CA LYS A 386 -1.07 18.40 14.80
C LYS A 386 -2.50 18.16 14.35
N LEU A 387 -3.34 19.20 14.40
CA LEU A 387 -4.69 19.14 13.85
C LEU A 387 -4.64 19.12 12.31
N ILE A 388 -5.25 18.11 11.70
CA ILE A 388 -5.40 18.00 10.24
C ILE A 388 -6.68 18.69 9.79
N CYS A 389 -7.82 18.30 10.36
CA CYS A 389 -9.13 18.84 10.02
C CYS A 389 -10.15 18.61 11.14
N GLU A 390 -11.29 19.29 11.05
CA GLU A 390 -12.49 19.02 11.85
C GLU A 390 -13.55 18.36 10.96
N LEU A 391 -14.37 17.48 11.52
CA LEU A 391 -15.43 16.74 10.80
C LEU A 391 -16.79 17.39 11.08
N PRO A 392 -17.29 18.30 10.22
CA PRO A 392 -18.48 19.10 10.50
C PRO A 392 -19.74 18.24 10.57
N GLY A 393 -20.65 18.54 11.50
CA GLY A 393 -21.87 17.77 11.74
C GLY A 393 -21.72 16.68 12.81
N SER A 394 -20.52 16.43 13.31
CA SER A 394 -20.24 15.52 14.43
C SER A 394 -20.28 16.22 15.80
N THR A 395 -21.32 17.04 16.04
CA THR A 395 -21.34 17.97 17.18
C THR A 395 -22.00 17.42 18.45
N ASP A 396 -22.73 16.31 18.39
CA ASP A 396 -23.43 15.77 19.55
C ASP A 396 -22.54 14.82 20.35
N ASN A 397 -22.84 13.52 20.45
CA ASN A 397 -22.12 12.59 21.31
C ASN A 397 -21.50 11.47 20.50
N ILE A 398 -20.33 11.75 19.93
CA ILE A 398 -19.58 10.78 19.13
C ILE A 398 -18.91 9.79 20.07
N THR A 399 -19.44 8.59 20.18
CA THR A 399 -18.96 7.57 21.12
C THR A 399 -17.98 6.58 20.51
N GLY A 400 -17.90 6.52 19.18
CA GLY A 400 -17.02 5.60 18.47
C GLY A 400 -17.04 5.79 16.96
N GLY A 401 -16.44 4.84 16.25
CA GLY A 401 -16.26 4.92 14.81
C GLY A 401 -15.02 4.17 14.34
N CYS A 402 -14.77 4.20 13.04
CA CYS A 402 -13.58 3.61 12.46
C CYS A 402 -13.13 4.33 11.17
N PHE A 403 -11.87 4.10 10.81
CA PHE A 403 -11.41 4.37 9.46
C PHE A 403 -11.79 3.20 8.55
N LEU A 404 -12.32 3.51 7.38
CA LEU A 404 -12.48 2.55 6.29
C LEU A 404 -11.16 2.38 5.54
N GLU A 405 -11.02 1.28 4.80
CA GLU A 405 -9.78 0.97 4.06
C GLU A 405 -9.43 1.99 2.99
N ASN A 406 -10.44 2.66 2.42
CA ASN A 406 -10.26 3.75 1.45
C ASN A 406 -9.82 5.07 2.13
N GLY A 407 -9.73 5.12 3.46
CA GLY A 407 -9.37 6.29 4.23
C GLY A 407 -10.55 7.17 4.67
N ASP A 408 -11.77 6.82 4.28
CA ASP A 408 -12.97 7.46 4.78
C ASP A 408 -13.14 7.21 6.28
N ILE A 409 -13.93 8.07 6.93
CA ILE A 409 -14.20 7.99 8.37
C ILE A 409 -15.69 7.73 8.54
N VAL A 410 -16.01 6.73 9.35
CA VAL A 410 -17.38 6.49 9.81
C VAL A 410 -17.43 6.74 11.31
N LEU A 411 -18.36 7.60 11.72
CA LEU A 411 -18.61 7.94 13.12
C LEU A 411 -20.01 7.50 13.51
N VAL A 412 -20.16 7.09 14.77
CA VAL A 412 -21.47 6.87 15.38
C VAL A 412 -21.76 7.95 16.39
N ASP A 413 -22.94 8.55 16.26
CA ASP A 413 -23.46 9.55 17.17
C ASP A 413 -24.55 8.92 18.04
N ASN A 414 -24.25 8.81 19.33
CA ASN A 414 -25.10 8.17 20.31
C ASN A 414 -26.36 9.00 20.61
N ASP A 415 -26.19 10.30 20.85
CA ASP A 415 -27.29 11.19 21.27
C ASP A 415 -28.31 11.38 20.15
N SER A 416 -27.83 11.47 18.90
CA SER A 416 -28.70 11.68 17.74
C SER A 416 -29.05 10.38 16.99
N SER A 417 -28.52 9.23 17.42
CA SER A 417 -28.71 7.92 16.78
C SER A 417 -28.40 7.92 15.29
N HIS A 418 -27.36 8.66 14.88
CA HIS A 418 -26.93 8.73 13.48
C HIS A 418 -25.63 7.98 13.25
N LEU A 419 -25.53 7.42 12.04
CA LEU A 419 -24.28 7.04 11.41
C LEU A 419 -23.84 8.16 10.48
N LEU A 420 -22.60 8.62 10.62
CA LEU A 420 -22.03 9.69 9.80
C LEU A 420 -20.85 9.15 8.99
N HIS A 421 -20.88 9.30 7.67
CA HIS A 421 -19.81 8.86 6.77
C HIS A 421 -19.17 10.06 6.08
N TYR A 422 -17.86 10.18 6.26
CA TYR A 422 -17.03 11.25 5.73
C TYR A 422 -16.06 10.71 4.70
N SER A 423 -15.99 11.38 3.55
CA SER A 423 -14.91 11.19 2.58
C SER A 423 -14.15 12.49 2.40
N ASN A 424 -12.82 12.44 2.50
CA ASN A 424 -11.95 13.63 2.48
C ASN A 424 -12.41 14.75 3.44
N ALA A 425 -12.81 14.37 4.66
CA ALA A 425 -13.35 15.26 5.70
C ALA A 425 -14.68 15.98 5.34
N VAL A 426 -15.34 15.59 4.25
CA VAL A 426 -16.68 16.07 3.88
C VAL A 426 -17.71 15.01 4.25
N LEU A 427 -18.77 15.40 4.96
CA LEU A 427 -19.90 14.52 5.25
C LEU A 427 -20.63 14.19 3.96
N ILE A 428 -20.61 12.92 3.55
CA ILE A 428 -21.21 12.46 2.29
C ILE A 428 -22.48 11.64 2.52
N HIS A 429 -22.66 11.05 3.69
CA HIS A 429 -23.85 10.29 4.01
C HIS A 429 -24.16 10.32 5.52
N THR A 430 -25.46 10.36 5.82
CA THR A 430 -26.02 10.25 7.16
C THR A 430 -27.14 9.21 7.11
N ALA A 431 -27.12 8.24 8.03
CA ALA A 431 -28.16 7.24 8.17
C ALA A 431 -28.72 7.22 9.59
N ASP A 432 -30.04 7.12 9.71
CA ASP A 432 -30.73 6.98 10.99
C ASP A 432 -30.62 5.53 11.49
N LEU A 433 -30.29 5.38 12.77
CA LEU A 433 -30.23 4.09 13.45
C LEU A 433 -31.43 3.96 14.39
N ILE A 434 -31.92 2.73 14.53
CA ILE A 434 -33.11 2.42 15.32
C ILE A 434 -32.83 2.52 16.83
N MET A 435 -31.57 2.31 17.22
CA MET A 435 -31.11 2.17 18.60
C MET A 435 -29.85 3.03 18.80
N GLU A 436 -29.49 3.30 20.05
CA GLU A 436 -28.35 4.14 20.40
C GLU A 436 -27.03 3.44 20.02
N PRO A 437 -26.26 3.96 19.05
CA PRO A 437 -25.00 3.36 18.67
C PRO A 437 -23.90 3.73 19.67
N HIS A 438 -22.96 2.82 19.93
CA HIS A 438 -21.84 3.08 20.86
C HIS A 438 -20.47 3.00 20.20
N ASP A 439 -20.21 2.02 19.34
CA ASP A 439 -18.96 1.90 18.60
C ASP A 439 -19.22 1.30 17.22
N ALA A 440 -18.27 1.51 16.31
CA ALA A 440 -18.29 0.91 14.99
C ALA A 440 -16.90 0.44 14.59
N VAL A 441 -16.81 -0.75 14.00
CA VAL A 441 -15.56 -1.34 13.53
C VAL A 441 -15.72 -1.89 12.13
N CYS A 442 -14.68 -1.78 11.30
CA CYS A 442 -14.70 -2.30 9.94
C CYS A 442 -14.03 -3.68 9.91
N GLN A 443 -14.74 -4.69 9.40
CA GLN A 443 -14.22 -6.04 9.18
C GLN A 443 -14.53 -6.48 7.75
N ASN A 444 -13.52 -6.91 6.98
CA ASN A 444 -13.72 -7.52 5.65
C ASN A 444 -14.66 -6.72 4.71
N ASN A 445 -14.56 -5.37 4.71
CA ASN A 445 -15.42 -4.48 3.92
C ASN A 445 -16.91 -4.48 4.35
N SER A 446 -17.17 -4.80 5.61
CA SER A 446 -18.46 -4.66 6.27
C SER A 446 -18.29 -3.85 7.56
N LEU A 447 -19.29 -3.03 7.86
CA LEU A 447 -19.30 -2.22 9.07
C LEU A 447 -20.08 -2.95 10.16
N LEU A 448 -19.47 -3.21 11.30
CA LEU A 448 -20.16 -3.72 12.48
C LEU A 448 -20.43 -2.55 13.41
N ILE A 449 -21.69 -2.38 13.83
CA ILE A 449 -22.12 -1.32 14.74
C ILE A 449 -22.71 -1.95 15.99
N SER A 450 -22.28 -1.50 17.16
CA SER A 450 -22.90 -1.87 18.43
C SER A 450 -24.06 -0.94 18.74
N LEU A 451 -25.22 -1.53 19.03
CA LEU A 451 -26.48 -0.86 19.24
C LEU A 451 -27.07 -1.27 20.60
N ASN A 452 -27.30 -0.30 21.46
CA ASN A 452 -27.94 -0.51 22.76
C ASN A 452 -29.36 0.07 22.77
N PRO A 453 -30.31 -0.60 23.44
CA PRO A 453 -31.66 -0.08 23.58
C PRO A 453 -31.63 1.21 24.39
N ALA A 454 -32.48 2.17 24.05
CA ALA A 454 -32.71 3.31 24.91
C ALA A 454 -33.29 2.83 26.26
N PHE A 455 -33.06 3.59 27.34
CA PHE A 455 -33.37 3.24 28.74
C PHE A 455 -34.80 2.73 29.05
N PHE A 456 -35.74 2.75 28.11
CA PHE A 456 -37.13 2.35 28.27
C PHE A 456 -37.61 1.21 27.34
N GLU A 457 -36.72 0.61 26.55
CA GLU A 457 -37.07 -0.44 25.60
C GLU A 457 -36.66 -1.85 26.11
N ASN A 458 -37.53 -2.84 25.90
CA ASN A 458 -37.27 -4.24 26.25
C ASN A 458 -36.40 -4.98 25.20
N GLU A 459 -35.79 -4.25 24.26
CA GLU A 459 -34.92 -4.84 23.25
C GLU A 459 -33.57 -5.23 23.86
N LYS A 460 -32.92 -6.26 23.29
CA LYS A 460 -31.57 -6.65 23.68
C LYS A 460 -30.56 -5.83 22.89
N SER A 461 -29.42 -5.53 23.51
CA SER A 461 -28.27 -4.99 22.80
C SER A 461 -27.85 -5.93 21.67
N SER A 462 -27.37 -5.36 20.57
CA SER A 462 -27.01 -6.12 19.38
C SER A 462 -25.79 -5.54 18.69
N ILE A 463 -25.05 -6.40 17.99
CA ILE A 463 -24.04 -6.00 17.02
C ILE A 463 -24.61 -6.33 15.65
N ARG A 464 -24.74 -5.31 14.80
CA ARG A 464 -25.35 -5.45 13.48
C ARG A 464 -24.34 -5.15 12.39
N GLN A 465 -24.40 -5.93 11.31
CA GLN A 465 -23.58 -5.73 10.13
C GLN A 465 -24.28 -4.83 9.12
N PHE A 466 -23.54 -3.88 8.55
CA PHE A 466 -23.99 -2.93 7.55
C PHE A 466 -23.12 -3.03 6.30
N ASN A 467 -23.75 -2.90 5.14
CA ASN A 467 -23.07 -2.85 3.85
C ASN A 467 -22.46 -1.44 3.64
N LEU A 468 -21.17 -1.35 3.29
CA LEU A 468 -20.47 -0.06 3.14
C LEU A 468 -20.92 0.76 1.92
N ASP A 469 -21.48 0.14 0.88
CA ASP A 469 -21.90 0.85 -0.35
C ASP A 469 -23.26 1.53 -0.17
N LYS A 470 -24.15 0.91 0.61
CA LYS A 470 -25.53 1.38 0.82
C LYS A 470 -25.81 1.90 2.22
N PHE A 471 -24.93 1.61 3.19
CA PHE A 471 -25.17 1.79 4.61
C PHE A 471 -26.50 1.17 5.10
N GLU A 472 -26.94 0.12 4.40
CA GLU A 472 -28.13 -0.64 4.75
C GLU A 472 -27.76 -1.83 5.64
N LYS A 473 -28.68 -2.18 6.54
CA LYS A 473 -28.57 -3.33 7.44
C LYS A 473 -28.51 -4.63 6.62
N ASN A 474 -27.51 -5.48 6.88
CA ASN A 474 -27.49 -6.87 6.43
C ASN A 474 -28.45 -7.73 7.28
N LYS A 475 -28.71 -8.96 6.84
CA LYS A 475 -29.57 -9.89 7.60
C LYS A 475 -28.94 -10.40 8.90
N ASP A 476 -27.62 -10.29 9.03
CA ASP A 476 -26.88 -10.90 10.14
C ASP A 476 -26.84 -9.96 11.36
N GLU A 477 -27.25 -10.50 12.52
CA GLU A 477 -27.37 -9.79 13.79
C GLU A 477 -26.88 -10.69 14.93
N PHE A 478 -25.93 -10.18 15.72
CA PHE A 478 -25.42 -10.85 16.91
C PHE A 478 -26.11 -10.25 18.14
N LEU A 479 -27.00 -11.01 18.76
CA LEU A 479 -27.66 -10.58 19.99
C LEU A 479 -26.71 -10.73 21.18
N THR A 480 -26.58 -9.69 21.99
CA THR A 480 -25.79 -9.72 23.22
C THR A 480 -26.70 -9.66 24.44
N GLU A 481 -26.32 -10.35 25.51
CA GLU A 481 -27.06 -10.33 26.78
C GLU A 481 -26.78 -9.07 27.61
N ALA A 482 -25.71 -8.35 27.28
CA ALA A 482 -25.26 -7.15 27.97
C ALA A 482 -25.04 -6.01 26.97
N SER A 483 -25.12 -4.77 27.48
CA SER A 483 -24.83 -3.55 26.72
C SER A 483 -23.40 -3.54 26.21
N VAL A 484 -23.25 -3.17 24.95
CA VAL A 484 -21.95 -3.13 24.25
C VAL A 484 -21.49 -1.69 24.13
N TYR A 485 -20.32 -1.37 24.69
CA TYR A 485 -19.79 0.00 24.71
C TYR A 485 -18.65 0.23 23.73
N SER A 486 -17.85 -0.79 23.43
CA SER A 486 -16.75 -0.69 22.47
C SER A 486 -16.40 -2.04 21.89
N MET A 487 -15.85 -2.02 20.67
CA MET A 487 -15.43 -3.20 19.94
C MET A 487 -13.98 -3.04 19.43
N ALA A 488 -13.26 -4.16 19.40
CA ALA A 488 -11.96 -4.28 18.77
C ALA A 488 -11.88 -5.59 17.96
N ILE A 489 -11.15 -5.57 16.85
CA ILE A 489 -10.97 -6.75 15.99
C ILE A 489 -9.50 -7.14 16.01
N SER A 490 -9.21 -8.40 16.33
CA SER A 490 -7.86 -8.96 16.19
C SER A 490 -7.88 -10.45 15.93
N GLY A 491 -6.96 -10.91 15.08
CA GLY A 491 -6.78 -12.34 14.80
C GLY A 491 -8.05 -13.05 14.30
N GLY A 492 -8.95 -12.32 13.62
CA GLY A 492 -10.23 -12.85 13.16
C GLY A 492 -11.34 -12.92 14.22
N PHE A 493 -11.10 -12.44 15.44
CA PHE A 493 -12.08 -12.39 16.53
C PHE A 493 -12.55 -10.96 16.82
N ILE A 494 -13.74 -10.84 17.40
CA ILE A 494 -14.32 -9.57 17.85
C ILE A 494 -14.30 -9.54 19.38
N TYR A 495 -13.63 -8.56 19.95
CA TYR A 495 -13.56 -8.30 21.39
C TYR A 495 -14.52 -7.18 21.75
N VAL A 496 -15.37 -7.42 22.74
CA VAL A 496 -16.52 -6.56 23.04
C VAL A 496 -16.52 -6.19 24.52
N ALA A 497 -16.49 -4.90 24.84
CA ALA A 497 -16.53 -4.40 26.21
C ALA A 497 -17.98 -4.22 26.70
N CYS A 498 -18.34 -4.93 27.78
CA CYS A 498 -19.69 -4.98 28.35
C CYS A 498 -19.73 -4.53 29.83
N SER A 499 -19.05 -3.43 30.18
CA SER A 499 -18.96 -2.88 31.54
C SER A 499 -18.16 -3.71 32.57
N ASP A 500 -18.48 -4.98 32.79
CA ASP A 500 -17.81 -5.84 33.79
C ASP A 500 -17.12 -7.07 33.18
N VAL A 501 -17.31 -7.28 31.88
CA VAL A 501 -16.72 -8.37 31.12
C VAL A 501 -16.30 -7.90 29.73
N ILE A 502 -15.20 -8.44 29.22
CA ILE A 502 -14.88 -8.41 27.80
C ILE A 502 -15.23 -9.78 27.20
N ILE A 503 -16.04 -9.79 26.14
CA ILE A 503 -16.47 -11.02 25.46
C ILE A 503 -15.72 -11.12 24.13
N LYS A 504 -15.17 -12.29 23.84
CA LYS A 504 -14.53 -12.62 22.56
C LYS A 504 -15.49 -13.47 21.74
N PHE A 505 -15.86 -12.97 20.57
CA PHE A 505 -16.67 -13.67 19.57
C PHE A 505 -15.82 -14.15 18.41
N ASP A 506 -16.22 -15.28 17.80
CA ASP A 506 -15.76 -15.66 16.47
C ASP A 506 -16.52 -14.86 15.37
N GLN A 507 -16.24 -15.17 14.11
CA GLN A 507 -16.85 -14.49 12.96
C GLN A 507 -18.35 -14.81 12.76
N GLU A 508 -18.83 -15.89 13.38
CA GLU A 508 -20.22 -16.32 13.34
C GLU A 508 -21.03 -15.76 14.52
N GLY A 509 -20.38 -15.03 15.43
CA GLY A 509 -21.01 -14.45 16.62
C GLY A 509 -21.12 -15.41 17.80
N ASN A 510 -20.43 -16.55 17.76
CA ASN A 510 -20.40 -17.46 18.90
C ASN A 510 -19.40 -16.95 19.95
N THR A 511 -19.78 -17.01 21.22
CA THR A 511 -18.88 -16.65 22.32
C THR A 511 -17.76 -17.70 22.44
N VAL A 512 -16.52 -17.27 22.23
CA VAL A 512 -15.32 -18.09 22.38
C VAL A 512 -14.78 -18.01 23.81
N GLN A 513 -14.72 -16.81 24.38
CA GLN A 513 -14.14 -16.59 25.70
C GLN A 513 -14.72 -15.35 26.38
N ARG A 514 -14.72 -15.33 27.72
CA ARG A 514 -15.12 -14.19 28.54
C ARG A 514 -13.98 -13.83 29.50
N TYR A 515 -13.67 -12.54 29.59
CA TYR A 515 -12.60 -11.99 30.42
C TYR A 515 -13.21 -11.06 31.46
N PRO A 516 -13.23 -11.45 32.75
CA PRO A 516 -13.68 -10.56 33.82
C PRO A 516 -12.78 -9.32 33.90
N VAL A 517 -13.39 -8.14 33.98
CA VAL A 517 -12.70 -6.85 34.07
C VAL A 517 -13.28 -6.00 35.20
N ASP A 518 -12.63 -4.86 35.46
CA ASP A 518 -13.14 -3.91 36.44
C ASP A 518 -14.49 -3.34 35.95
N MET A 519 -15.41 -3.05 36.87
CA MET A 519 -16.72 -2.45 36.54
C MET A 519 -16.57 -1.14 35.76
N TYR A 520 -17.53 -0.84 34.89
CA TYR A 520 -17.51 0.33 34.01
C TYR A 520 -16.31 0.37 33.06
N THR A 521 -15.90 -0.79 32.56
CA THR A 521 -14.97 -0.93 31.43
C THR A 521 -15.71 -0.68 30.12
N TYR A 522 -15.47 0.48 29.52
CA TYR A 522 -16.19 0.94 28.33
C TYR A 522 -15.40 0.89 27.04
N SER A 523 -14.08 0.71 27.10
CA SER A 523 -13.26 0.62 25.90
C SER A 523 -12.29 -0.55 25.95
N VAL A 524 -12.16 -1.22 24.81
CA VAL A 524 -11.26 -2.34 24.55
C VAL A 524 -10.48 -2.06 23.26
N ALA A 525 -9.21 -2.42 23.26
CA ALA A 525 -8.36 -2.48 22.08
C ALA A 525 -7.43 -3.69 22.17
N THR A 526 -6.77 -4.00 21.07
CA THR A 526 -5.83 -5.11 20.97
C THR A 526 -4.58 -4.65 20.26
N ASN A 527 -3.41 -5.15 20.67
CA ASN A 527 -2.16 -4.85 19.99
C ASN A 527 -1.74 -5.99 19.05
N ASN A 528 -0.63 -5.80 18.34
CA ASN A 528 -0.09 -6.78 17.38
C ASN A 528 0.31 -8.13 18.01
N SER A 529 0.46 -8.18 19.34
CA SER A 529 0.73 -9.41 20.11
C SER A 529 -0.55 -10.14 20.56
N ASN A 530 -1.74 -9.66 20.14
CA ASN A 530 -3.06 -10.12 20.61
C ASN A 530 -3.28 -9.99 22.12
N GLU A 531 -2.58 -9.04 22.75
CA GLU A 531 -2.86 -8.64 24.14
C GLU A 531 -4.11 -7.76 24.15
N ILE A 532 -4.88 -7.85 25.23
CA ILE A 532 -6.16 -7.15 25.39
C ILE A 532 -5.92 -5.92 26.29
N ILE A 533 -6.18 -4.74 25.76
CA ILE A 533 -6.06 -3.48 26.49
C ILE A 533 -7.46 -2.98 26.81
N SER A 534 -7.69 -2.59 28.06
CA SER A 534 -8.99 -2.11 28.52
C SER A 534 -8.86 -0.90 29.43
N SER A 535 -9.90 -0.06 29.48
CA SER A 535 -9.98 1.06 30.41
C SER A 535 -11.28 1.06 31.21
N SER A 536 -11.14 1.21 32.53
CA SER A 536 -12.27 1.33 33.44
C SER A 536 -12.46 2.78 33.90
N CYS A 537 -13.66 3.30 33.66
CA CYS A 537 -14.05 4.64 34.09
C CYS A 537 -14.16 4.75 35.62
N SER A 538 -14.47 3.65 36.31
CA SER A 538 -14.66 3.65 37.77
C SER A 538 -13.35 3.56 38.53
N THR A 539 -12.44 2.67 38.11
CA THR A 539 -11.14 2.50 38.76
C THR A 539 -10.08 3.48 38.23
N GLN A 540 -10.37 4.17 37.11
CA GLN A 540 -9.44 5.07 36.41
C GLN A 540 -8.16 4.34 35.96
N ASN A 541 -8.26 3.02 35.75
CA ASN A 541 -7.16 2.17 35.36
C ASN A 541 -7.21 1.85 33.87
N VAL A 542 -6.02 1.68 33.30
CA VAL A 542 -5.81 1.07 31.99
C VAL A 542 -5.06 -0.23 32.22
N THR A 543 -5.62 -1.35 31.78
CA THR A 543 -5.07 -2.69 32.05
C THR A 543 -4.71 -3.37 30.74
N VAL A 544 -3.50 -3.91 30.67
CA VAL A 544 -3.03 -4.78 29.59
C VAL A 544 -3.08 -6.21 30.08
N MET A 545 -3.82 -7.06 29.38
CA MET A 545 -4.00 -8.48 29.68
C MET A 545 -3.43 -9.34 28.56
N SER A 546 -2.93 -10.52 28.89
CA SER A 546 -2.53 -11.50 27.90
C SER A 546 -3.76 -12.02 27.13
N SER A 547 -3.52 -12.74 26.02
CA SER A 547 -4.59 -13.36 25.23
C SER A 547 -5.44 -14.39 26.00
N CYS A 548 -4.91 -14.94 27.10
CA CYS A 548 -5.64 -15.83 28.01
C CYS A 548 -6.36 -15.11 29.16
N GLY A 549 -6.19 -13.79 29.30
CA GLY A 549 -6.89 -12.97 30.31
C GLY A 549 -6.09 -12.66 31.58
N GLU A 550 -4.80 -12.98 31.62
CA GLU A 550 -3.95 -12.66 32.76
C GLU A 550 -3.59 -11.17 32.74
N LYS A 551 -3.86 -10.43 33.83
CA LYS A 551 -3.47 -9.02 33.97
C LYS A 551 -1.94 -8.90 34.05
N MET A 552 -1.32 -8.27 33.05
CA MET A 552 0.15 -8.12 32.97
C MET A 552 0.62 -6.75 33.47
N TYR A 553 -0.02 -5.69 32.97
CA TYR A 553 0.37 -4.31 33.28
C TYR A 553 -0.86 -3.49 33.64
N THR A 554 -0.69 -2.49 34.51
CA THR A 554 -1.76 -1.56 34.87
C THR A 554 -1.18 -0.16 35.02
N TYR A 555 -1.82 0.79 34.35
CA TYR A 555 -1.54 2.21 34.47
C TYR A 555 -2.66 2.91 35.23
N SER A 556 -2.27 3.72 36.21
CA SER A 556 -3.20 4.52 37.01
C SER A 556 -2.52 5.82 37.44
N THR A 557 -3.20 6.95 37.31
CA THR A 557 -2.69 8.25 37.75
C THR A 557 -3.82 9.22 38.07
N LYS A 558 -3.59 10.15 39.00
CA LYS A 558 -4.55 11.20 39.34
C LYS A 558 -4.83 12.18 38.18
N LYS A 559 -3.96 12.20 37.16
CA LYS A 559 -4.11 13.04 35.96
C LYS A 559 -5.06 12.44 34.92
N LEU A 560 -5.38 11.15 35.02
CA LEU A 560 -6.30 10.46 34.13
C LEU A 560 -7.65 10.35 34.84
N LYS A 561 -8.68 11.03 34.34
CA LYS A 561 -10.02 10.98 34.92
C LYS A 561 -11.01 10.52 33.87
N TYR A 562 -11.78 9.49 34.23
CA TYR A 562 -12.81 8.89 33.40
C TYR A 562 -12.27 8.46 32.02
N PRO A 563 -11.33 7.48 31.97
CA PRO A 563 -10.81 6.96 30.70
C PRO A 563 -11.92 6.23 29.93
N HIS A 564 -12.46 6.89 28.91
CA HIS A 564 -13.68 6.43 28.22
C HIS A 564 -13.38 5.69 26.92
N GLY A 565 -12.39 6.16 26.17
CA GLY A 565 -11.97 5.57 24.90
C GLY A 565 -10.48 5.31 24.90
N LEU A 566 -10.07 4.22 24.26
CA LEU A 566 -8.67 3.96 23.96
C LEU A 566 -8.52 3.30 22.61
N ASP A 567 -7.31 3.40 22.07
CA ASP A 567 -6.90 2.64 20.90
C ASP A 567 -5.38 2.45 20.91
N VAL A 568 -4.90 1.54 20.06
CA VAL A 568 -3.49 1.19 19.93
C VAL A 568 -3.03 1.55 18.52
N ASN A 569 -1.93 2.29 18.40
CA ASN A 569 -1.36 2.59 17.09
C ASN A 569 -0.60 1.37 16.53
N PHE A 570 -0.16 1.46 15.27
CA PHE A 570 0.54 0.35 14.60
C PHE A 570 1.87 -0.05 15.25
N THR A 571 2.48 0.82 16.07
CA THR A 571 3.71 0.52 16.83
C THR A 571 3.43 -0.12 18.20
N GLY A 572 2.17 -0.29 18.60
CA GLY A 572 1.78 -0.89 19.87
C GLY A 572 1.68 0.08 21.06
N ASN A 573 1.79 1.39 20.83
CA ASN A 573 1.59 2.40 21.86
C ASN A 573 0.10 2.61 22.13
N ILE A 574 -0.26 2.76 23.39
CA ILE A 574 -1.64 2.83 23.87
C ILE A 574 -2.01 4.30 24.04
N PHE A 575 -3.09 4.73 23.40
CA PHE A 575 -3.62 6.09 23.54
C PHE A 575 -4.94 6.05 24.28
N VAL A 576 -5.06 6.86 25.34
CA VAL A 576 -6.20 6.80 26.25
C VAL A 576 -6.83 8.18 26.38
N ALA A 577 -8.10 8.29 25.99
CA ALA A 577 -8.93 9.47 26.13
C ALA A 577 -9.47 9.61 27.56
N GLY A 578 -8.87 10.51 28.33
CA GLY A 578 -9.38 10.92 29.64
C GLY A 578 -10.49 11.95 29.48
N ARG A 579 -11.76 11.51 29.49
CA ARG A 579 -12.93 12.36 29.20
C ARG A 579 -13.02 13.56 30.14
N ASP A 580 -12.89 13.29 31.44
CA ASP A 580 -13.06 14.32 32.47
C ASP A 580 -11.77 15.10 32.76
N SER A 581 -10.61 14.50 32.46
CA SER A 581 -9.32 15.17 32.54
C SER A 581 -8.96 15.96 31.28
N ARG A 582 -9.75 15.85 30.20
CA ARG A 582 -9.58 16.55 28.90
C ARG A 582 -8.17 16.41 28.34
N ASN A 583 -7.70 15.17 28.31
CA ASN A 583 -6.36 14.87 27.84
C ASN A 583 -6.30 13.49 27.18
N ILE A 584 -5.23 13.28 26.42
CA ILE A 584 -4.89 11.99 25.83
C ILE A 584 -3.57 11.56 26.46
N HIS A 585 -3.59 10.41 27.13
CA HIS A 585 -2.40 9.78 27.68
C HIS A 585 -1.83 8.82 26.67
N VAL A 586 -0.53 8.91 26.41
CA VAL A 586 0.20 8.02 25.51
C VAL A 586 1.11 7.14 26.33
N LEU A 587 0.92 5.83 26.21
CA LEU A 587 1.64 4.83 26.98
C LEU A 587 2.41 3.88 26.05
N THR A 588 3.49 3.30 26.55
CA THR A 588 4.15 2.15 25.92
C THR A 588 3.21 0.95 25.93
N HIS A 589 3.57 -0.10 25.18
CA HIS A 589 2.86 -1.39 25.23
C HIS A 589 2.88 -2.05 26.63
N LYS A 590 3.75 -1.60 27.55
CA LYS A 590 3.81 -2.03 28.97
C LYS A 590 3.05 -1.11 29.92
N ALA A 591 2.23 -0.20 29.38
CA ALA A 591 1.47 0.79 30.14
C ALA A 591 2.35 1.81 30.91
N GLU A 592 3.55 2.12 30.40
CA GLU A 592 4.41 3.18 30.95
C GLU A 592 4.11 4.51 30.25
N LEU A 593 4.05 5.61 30.99
CA LEU A 593 3.69 6.92 30.43
C LEU A 593 4.80 7.50 29.55
N LEU A 594 4.47 7.81 28.29
CA LEU A 594 5.33 8.54 27.36
C LEU A 594 5.03 10.05 27.38
N LYS A 595 3.77 10.42 27.16
CA LYS A 595 3.35 11.83 27.03
C LYS A 595 1.87 12.03 27.36
N ILE A 596 1.52 13.25 27.74
CA ILE A 596 0.13 13.67 27.94
C ILE A 596 -0.14 14.87 27.04
N PHE A 597 -1.13 14.74 26.16
CA PHE A 597 -1.61 15.84 25.32
C PHE A 597 -2.86 16.43 25.94
N ALA A 598 -2.86 17.73 26.23
CA ALA A 598 -4.07 18.44 26.64
C ALA A 598 -4.94 18.71 25.41
N ILE A 599 -6.25 18.53 25.54
CA ILE A 599 -7.21 18.85 24.49
C ILE A 599 -8.34 19.70 25.06
N GLU A 600 -8.94 20.56 24.24
CA GLU A 600 -9.97 21.50 24.72
C GLU A 600 -11.31 20.80 25.03
N SER A 601 -11.59 19.73 24.31
CA SER A 601 -12.85 18.99 24.35
C SER A 601 -12.80 17.85 25.38
N ARG A 602 -13.96 17.25 25.66
CA ARG A 602 -14.05 16.05 26.51
C ARG A 602 -14.01 14.82 25.60
N PRO A 603 -12.87 14.13 25.46
CA PRO A 603 -12.76 13.06 24.49
C PRO A 603 -13.54 11.82 24.94
N THR A 604 -14.31 11.25 24.03
CA THR A 604 -15.16 10.07 24.26
C THR A 604 -14.60 8.84 23.55
N CYS A 605 -13.98 9.03 22.39
CA CYS A 605 -13.27 7.98 21.67
C CYS A 605 -12.01 8.52 21.02
N ILE A 606 -11.06 7.63 20.78
CA ILE A 606 -9.91 7.85 19.90
C ILE A 606 -9.77 6.60 19.06
N LYS A 607 -9.53 6.76 17.75
CA LYS A 607 -9.32 5.64 16.83
C LYS A 607 -8.24 5.99 15.83
N PHE A 608 -7.32 5.08 15.59
CA PHE A 608 -6.23 5.25 14.64
C PHE A 608 -6.60 4.73 13.26
N LYS A 609 -6.12 5.44 12.24
CA LYS A 609 -6.07 4.92 10.89
C LYS A 609 -5.01 3.82 10.87
N GLU A 610 -5.39 2.68 10.31
CA GLU A 610 -4.51 1.52 10.23
C GLU A 610 -3.16 1.91 9.59
N ASN A 611 -2.07 1.46 10.21
CA ASN A 611 -0.71 1.73 9.76
C ASN A 611 -0.37 3.22 9.60
N SER A 612 -0.94 4.07 10.46
CA SER A 612 -0.71 5.51 10.43
C SER A 612 -0.59 6.11 11.83
N ASN A 613 0.04 7.28 11.92
CA ASN A 613 0.00 8.14 13.10
C ASN A 613 -1.20 9.11 13.07
N VAL A 614 -2.12 8.93 12.11
CA VAL A 614 -3.36 9.70 12.02
C VAL A 614 -4.44 9.02 12.86
N CYS A 615 -5.13 9.80 13.69
CA CYS A 615 -6.28 9.36 14.47
C CYS A 615 -7.39 10.41 14.41
N PHE A 616 -8.64 10.00 14.64
CA PHE A 616 -9.68 10.94 15.02
C PHE A 616 -9.96 10.85 16.52
N VAL A 617 -10.37 11.97 17.10
CA VAL A 617 -10.79 12.08 18.51
C VAL A 617 -12.21 12.61 18.54
N GLY A 618 -13.13 11.72 18.91
CA GLY A 618 -14.54 12.07 19.14
C GLY A 618 -14.71 12.75 20.48
N SER A 619 -15.76 13.56 20.61
CA SER A 619 -16.05 14.28 21.85
C SER A 619 -17.54 14.35 22.12
N CYS A 620 -17.90 14.61 23.38
CA CYS A 620 -19.23 15.09 23.71
C CYS A 620 -19.33 16.61 23.48
N LYS A 621 -20.28 17.02 22.65
CA LYS A 621 -20.71 18.41 22.41
C LYS A 621 -19.72 19.30 21.66
N LYS A 622 -18.73 18.70 20.99
CA LYS A 622 -17.72 19.38 20.18
C LYS A 622 -17.43 18.55 18.93
N THR A 623 -17.20 19.25 17.82
CA THR A 623 -16.84 18.65 16.54
C THR A 623 -15.67 17.67 16.70
N THR A 624 -15.80 16.50 16.09
CA THR A 624 -14.71 15.51 16.00
C THR A 624 -13.54 16.09 15.23
N LYS A 625 -12.33 15.82 15.71
CA LYS A 625 -11.08 16.35 15.14
C LYS A 625 -10.18 15.22 14.70
N VAL A 626 -9.54 15.38 13.54
CA VAL A 626 -8.54 14.46 13.02
C VAL A 626 -7.16 15.04 13.27
N TYR A 627 -6.28 14.24 13.86
CA TYR A 627 -4.93 14.62 14.24
C TYR A 627 -3.90 13.71 13.62
N GLU A 628 -2.70 14.25 13.39
CA GLU A 628 -1.50 13.51 13.03
C GLU A 628 -0.45 13.73 14.12
N PHE A 629 0.12 12.65 14.63
CA PHE A 629 1.31 12.72 15.47
C PHE A 629 2.55 12.79 14.57
N GLN A 630 3.40 13.79 14.77
CA GLN A 630 4.62 14.03 14.00
C GLN A 630 5.74 14.55 14.91
N GLU A 631 7.00 14.19 14.60
CA GLU A 631 8.17 14.75 15.29
C GLU A 631 8.32 16.25 15.00
N VAL A 632 8.87 16.97 15.97
CA VAL A 632 9.23 18.38 15.79
C VAL A 632 10.59 18.40 15.11
N MET A 633 10.62 18.72 13.80
CA MET A 633 11.87 18.93 13.06
C MET A 633 12.63 20.15 13.58
#